data_AF-A0AAE7RB94-F1
#
_entry.id   AF-A0AAE7RB94-F1
#
_cell.length_a   1.000
_cell.length_b   1.000
_cell.length_c   1.000
_cell.angle_alpha   90.00
_cell.angle_beta   90.00
_cell.angle_gamma   90.00
#
_symmetry.space_group_name_H-M   'P 1'
#
loop_
_entity.id
_entity.type
_entity.pdbx_description
1 polymer ?
#
loop_
_entity_poly.entity_id
_entity_poly.type
_entity_poly.pdbx_seq_one_letter_code
_entity_poly.pdbx_strand_id
1 'polypeptide(L)'
;MNTVFIGGSRHISRLPAQAKERLNNIIENGHHVVVGDANGADKAVQKHFSDAAYEKVTVFCSGDKPRNNLGEWRTQNITPPKHVKGFQFYAAKDREMAREADFGFMIWDGKSPGTVLNVLRLIKAGKKAVLLNVPEKSPVTFKTGEQWSAFLARCSADLRENLRDRATSDEWEIVDPSPQADLLETVRKVEPTEDSPTKELAPEENPAANVNAALASGDASLFIDALGRLARAKKGGMTQLAKETGLARESLYRALGKDGNPELITILKVISALGLTLETKMQTNA
;
A
#
# COMPACT_ATOMS: atom_id res chain seq x y z
N MET A 1 4.23 -17.97 17.85
CA MET A 1 5.54 -18.03 17.16
C MET A 1 5.34 -17.38 15.81
N ASN A 2 6.08 -16.32 15.50
CA ASN A 2 5.84 -15.50 14.30
C ASN A 2 6.90 -15.80 13.23
N THR A 3 6.58 -15.53 11.98
CA THR A 3 7.52 -15.56 10.86
C THR A 3 8.01 -14.14 10.57
N VAL A 4 9.33 -13.94 10.48
CA VAL A 4 9.97 -12.65 10.23
C VAL A 4 10.68 -12.69 8.87
N PHE A 5 10.25 -11.84 7.95
CA PHE A 5 10.97 -11.62 6.70
C PHE A 5 12.13 -10.66 6.94
N ILE A 6 13.36 -11.16 6.79
CA ILE A 6 14.57 -10.35 6.88
C ILE A 6 15.19 -10.22 5.50
N GLY A 7 15.47 -8.98 5.09
CA GLY A 7 16.17 -8.70 3.84
C GLY A 7 16.97 -7.41 3.91
N GLY A 8 17.75 -7.12 2.88
CA GLY A 8 18.45 -5.84 2.87
C GLY A 8 19.26 -5.54 1.61
N SER A 9 20.10 -4.52 1.74
CA SER A 9 20.85 -3.97 0.61
C SER A 9 22.07 -4.82 0.27
N ARG A 10 22.37 -4.96 -1.03
CA ARG A 10 23.51 -5.74 -1.53
C ARG A 10 24.87 -5.17 -1.14
N HIS A 11 24.95 -3.88 -0.82
CA HIS A 11 26.19 -3.22 -0.39
C HIS A 11 26.48 -3.36 1.11
N ILE A 12 25.56 -3.95 1.89
CA ILE A 12 25.75 -4.14 3.33
C ILE A 12 26.35 -5.51 3.57
N SER A 13 27.67 -5.62 3.64
CA SER A 13 28.36 -6.89 3.94
C SER A 13 28.55 -7.15 5.43
N ARG A 14 28.40 -6.12 6.27
CA ARG A 14 28.55 -6.20 7.73
C ARG A 14 27.34 -5.59 8.43
N LEU A 15 26.75 -6.35 9.34
CA LEU A 15 25.60 -5.90 10.12
C LEU A 15 26.02 -4.91 11.21
N PRO A 16 25.33 -3.75 11.34
CA PRO A 16 25.54 -2.84 12.47
C PRO A 16 25.04 -3.47 13.78
N ALA A 17 25.53 -2.98 14.92
CA ALA A 17 25.18 -3.50 16.25
C ALA A 17 23.67 -3.56 16.48
N GLN A 18 22.95 -2.50 16.12
CA GLN A 18 21.49 -2.44 16.25
C GLN A 18 20.75 -3.50 15.41
N ALA A 19 21.30 -3.90 14.26
CA ALA A 19 20.72 -5.01 13.49
C ALA A 19 20.95 -6.33 14.21
N LYS A 20 22.18 -6.58 14.69
CA LYS A 20 22.54 -7.80 15.42
C LYS A 20 21.70 -7.98 16.69
N GLU A 21 21.47 -6.91 17.44
CA GLU A 21 20.60 -6.92 18.62
C GLU A 21 19.18 -7.41 18.27
N ARG A 22 18.60 -6.89 17.18
CA ARG A 22 17.29 -7.35 16.70
C ARG A 22 17.31 -8.82 16.26
N LEU A 23 18.38 -9.28 15.60
CA LEU A 23 18.52 -10.69 15.24
C LEU A 23 18.64 -11.59 16.48
N ASN A 24 19.37 -11.16 17.52
CA ASN A 24 19.45 -11.88 18.78
C ASN A 24 18.08 -11.99 19.46
N ASN A 25 17.30 -10.91 19.48
CA ASN A 25 15.93 -10.95 20.00
C ASN A 25 15.05 -11.95 19.23
N ILE A 26 15.21 -12.08 17.91
CA ILE A 26 14.51 -13.09 17.09
C ILE A 26 14.90 -14.51 17.50
N ILE A 27 16.19 -14.75 17.76
CA ILE A 27 16.72 -16.04 18.24
C ILE A 27 16.12 -16.38 19.61
N GLU A 28 16.22 -15.47 20.57
CA GLU A 28 15.74 -15.63 21.95
C GLU A 28 14.24 -15.92 22.00
N ASN A 29 13.46 -15.25 21.15
CA ASN A 29 12.01 -15.45 21.07
C ASN A 29 11.60 -16.61 20.13
N GLY A 30 12.57 -17.33 19.56
CA GLY A 30 12.34 -18.54 18.79
C GLY A 30 11.48 -18.33 17.54
N HIS A 31 11.50 -17.14 16.94
CA HIS A 31 10.70 -16.78 15.76
C HIS A 31 11.24 -17.42 14.47
N HIS A 32 10.36 -17.85 13.57
CA HIS A 32 10.80 -18.35 12.27
C HIS A 32 11.33 -17.21 11.41
N VAL A 33 12.40 -17.44 10.63
CA VAL A 33 13.00 -16.45 9.75
C VAL A 33 12.88 -16.90 8.31
N VAL A 34 12.36 -16.02 7.45
CA VAL A 34 12.47 -16.17 5.99
C VAL A 34 13.46 -15.11 5.47
N VAL A 35 14.46 -15.55 4.70
CA VAL A 35 15.54 -14.69 4.21
C VAL A 35 15.88 -15.05 2.77
N GLY A 36 16.33 -14.06 2.00
CA GLY A 36 16.80 -14.27 0.64
C GLY A 36 18.19 -14.92 0.56
N ASP A 37 18.54 -15.35 -0.66
CA ASP A 37 19.85 -15.89 -1.03
C ASP A 37 20.84 -14.83 -1.58
N ALA A 38 20.53 -13.53 -1.53
CA ALA A 38 21.36 -12.52 -2.17
C ALA A 38 22.69 -12.28 -1.43
N ASN A 39 23.67 -11.70 -2.12
CA ASN A 39 24.85 -11.14 -1.46
C ASN A 39 24.49 -9.86 -0.70
N GLY A 40 25.36 -9.42 0.21
CA GLY A 40 25.13 -8.26 1.07
C GLY A 40 24.36 -8.63 2.32
N ALA A 41 23.32 -7.86 2.65
CA ALA A 41 22.64 -7.97 3.93
C ALA A 41 22.07 -9.37 4.16
N ASP A 42 21.42 -9.97 3.16
CA ASP A 42 20.88 -11.33 3.23
C ASP A 42 21.95 -12.35 3.65
N LYS A 43 23.10 -12.38 2.97
CA LYS A 43 24.24 -13.24 3.32
C LYS A 43 24.80 -12.93 4.72
N ALA A 44 24.85 -11.65 5.11
CA ALA A 44 25.32 -11.26 6.44
C ALA A 44 24.35 -11.69 7.56
N VAL A 45 23.04 -11.66 7.29
CA VAL A 45 21.98 -12.18 8.15
C VAL A 45 22.08 -13.70 8.26
N GLN A 46 22.22 -14.40 7.13
CA GLN A 46 22.50 -15.84 7.12
C GLN A 46 23.73 -16.16 7.98
N LYS A 47 24.85 -15.45 7.79
CA LYS A 47 26.05 -15.69 8.59
C LYS A 47 25.77 -15.55 10.09
N HIS A 48 25.04 -14.50 10.50
CA HIS A 48 24.70 -14.27 11.91
C HIS A 48 23.90 -15.43 12.52
N PHE A 49 22.91 -15.96 11.81
CA PHE A 49 22.13 -17.10 12.28
C PHE A 49 22.92 -18.41 12.26
N SER A 50 23.78 -18.61 11.25
CA SER A 50 24.67 -19.78 11.17
C SER A 50 25.68 -19.81 12.32
N ASP A 51 26.33 -18.66 12.61
CA ASP A 51 27.26 -18.53 13.74
C ASP A 51 26.59 -18.82 15.09
N ALA A 52 25.28 -18.54 15.20
CA ALA A 52 24.47 -18.82 16.38
C ALA A 52 23.82 -20.23 16.39
N ALA A 53 24.13 -21.07 15.40
CA ALA A 53 23.51 -22.39 15.20
C ALA A 53 21.96 -22.35 15.22
N TYR A 54 21.37 -21.27 14.69
CA TYR A 54 19.92 -21.08 14.70
C TYR A 54 19.25 -21.84 13.56
N GLU A 55 18.38 -22.80 13.88
CA GLU A 55 17.83 -23.74 12.89
C GLU A 55 16.52 -23.27 12.23
N LYS A 56 15.79 -22.33 12.85
CA LYS A 56 14.45 -21.90 12.39
C LYS A 56 14.50 -20.89 11.25
N VAL A 57 15.27 -21.18 10.21
CA VAL A 57 15.45 -20.32 9.03
C VAL A 57 15.00 -21.07 7.77
N THR A 58 14.34 -20.36 6.84
CA THR A 58 14.07 -20.83 5.47
C THR A 58 14.69 -19.84 4.49
N VAL A 59 15.49 -20.35 3.55
CA VAL A 59 16.14 -19.54 2.51
C VAL A 59 15.32 -19.56 1.23
N PHE A 60 14.91 -18.38 0.77
CA PHE A 60 14.19 -18.21 -0.49
C PHE A 60 15.14 -17.85 -1.63
N CYS A 61 15.04 -18.59 -2.73
CA CYS A 61 15.78 -18.32 -3.95
C CYS A 61 14.89 -18.32 -5.19
N SER A 62 15.28 -17.52 -6.18
CA SER A 62 14.65 -17.54 -7.50
C SER A 62 15.37 -18.56 -8.38
N GLY A 63 14.65 -19.56 -8.86
CA GLY A 63 15.21 -20.68 -9.64
C GLY A 63 15.58 -21.90 -8.78
N ASP A 64 16.37 -22.81 -9.36
CA ASP A 64 16.53 -24.18 -8.83
C ASP A 64 17.50 -24.31 -7.65
N LYS A 65 18.41 -23.35 -7.47
CA LYS A 65 19.43 -23.39 -6.40
C LYS A 65 19.69 -22.01 -5.81
N PRO A 66 19.87 -21.89 -4.48
CA PRO A 66 20.22 -20.63 -3.85
C PRO A 66 21.66 -20.24 -4.18
N ARG A 67 21.91 -18.93 -4.33
CA ARG A 67 23.27 -18.38 -4.42
C ARG A 67 24.03 -18.49 -3.11
N ASN A 68 23.35 -18.33 -1.99
CA ASN A 68 23.91 -18.47 -0.65
C ASN A 68 22.91 -19.20 0.26
N ASN A 69 23.40 -20.19 1.00
CA ASN A 69 22.71 -20.84 2.11
C ASN A 69 23.77 -21.27 3.15
N LEU A 70 24.21 -20.32 3.99
CA LEU A 70 25.40 -20.53 4.84
C LEU A 70 25.20 -21.52 5.99
N GLY A 71 23.96 -21.69 6.46
CA GLY A 71 23.62 -22.61 7.54
C GLY A 71 22.91 -23.88 7.09
N GLU A 72 22.98 -24.20 5.79
CA GLU A 72 22.39 -25.43 5.20
C GLU A 72 20.90 -25.62 5.53
N TRP A 73 20.16 -24.52 5.66
CA TRP A 73 18.75 -24.55 6.00
C TRP A 73 17.87 -25.05 4.86
N ARG A 74 16.60 -25.33 5.19
CA ARG A 74 15.55 -25.57 4.20
C ARG A 74 15.51 -24.44 3.18
N THR A 75 15.37 -24.82 1.91
CA THR A 75 15.23 -23.88 0.79
C THR A 75 13.80 -23.87 0.26
N GLN A 76 13.35 -22.70 -0.19
CA GLN A 76 12.09 -22.52 -0.89
C GLN A 76 12.36 -21.87 -2.24
N ASN A 77 12.20 -22.67 -3.28
CA ASN A 77 12.51 -22.27 -4.65
C ASN A 77 11.26 -21.68 -5.30
N ILE A 78 11.35 -20.43 -5.73
CA ILE A 78 10.29 -19.77 -6.46
C ILE A 78 10.67 -19.73 -7.94
N THR A 79 9.83 -20.31 -8.78
CA THR A 79 9.98 -20.27 -10.24
C THR A 79 9.17 -19.09 -10.78
N PRO A 80 9.79 -17.94 -11.09
CA PRO A 80 9.07 -16.84 -11.72
C PRO A 80 8.61 -17.23 -13.14
N PRO A 81 7.56 -16.57 -13.68
CA PRO A 81 7.08 -16.84 -15.02
C PRO A 81 8.19 -16.68 -16.09
N LYS A 82 8.21 -17.53 -17.11
CA LYS A 82 9.28 -17.62 -18.12
C LYS A 82 9.62 -16.32 -18.86
N HIS A 83 8.69 -15.36 -18.90
CA HIS A 83 8.86 -14.07 -19.57
C HIS A 83 9.52 -13.00 -18.68
N VAL A 84 9.67 -13.27 -17.39
CA VAL A 84 10.13 -12.30 -16.40
C VAL A 84 11.66 -12.35 -16.29
N LYS A 85 12.34 -11.27 -16.69
CA LYS A 85 13.80 -11.13 -16.64
C LYS A 85 14.22 -10.00 -15.69
N GLY A 86 15.50 -9.99 -15.32
CA GLY A 86 16.12 -8.91 -14.56
C GLY A 86 15.57 -8.78 -13.13
N PHE A 87 15.29 -7.56 -12.68
CA PHE A 87 14.80 -7.28 -11.33
C PHE A 87 13.54 -8.09 -10.97
N GLN A 88 12.60 -8.21 -11.90
CA GLN A 88 11.31 -8.85 -11.64
C GLN A 88 11.43 -10.35 -11.33
N PHE A 89 12.49 -11.00 -11.84
CA PHE A 89 12.81 -12.41 -11.56
C PHE A 89 13.15 -12.61 -10.08
N TYR A 90 13.94 -11.70 -9.51
CA TYR A 90 14.31 -11.73 -8.10
C TYR A 90 13.17 -11.24 -7.19
N ALA A 91 12.31 -10.36 -7.68
CA ALA A 91 11.16 -9.87 -6.95
C ALA A 91 10.10 -10.94 -6.65
N ALA A 92 9.98 -11.99 -7.47
CA ALA A 92 8.97 -13.04 -7.28
C ALA A 92 9.12 -13.75 -5.92
N LYS A 93 10.34 -14.11 -5.54
CA LYS A 93 10.59 -14.71 -4.22
C LYS A 93 10.34 -13.74 -3.07
N ASP A 94 10.62 -12.44 -3.28
CA ASP A 94 10.43 -11.42 -2.26
C ASP A 94 8.94 -11.21 -1.96
N ARG A 95 8.09 -11.32 -2.98
CA ARG A 95 6.63 -11.31 -2.82
C ARG A 95 6.15 -12.51 -2.00
N GLU A 96 6.69 -13.70 -2.24
CA GLU A 96 6.35 -14.87 -1.43
C GLU A 96 6.84 -14.76 0.02
N MET A 97 8.08 -14.29 0.24
CA MET A 97 8.57 -14.01 1.60
C MET A 97 7.68 -12.99 2.32
N ALA A 98 7.30 -11.90 1.63
CA ALA A 98 6.40 -10.91 2.17
C ALA A 98 4.98 -11.46 2.42
N ARG A 99 4.52 -12.44 1.64
CA ARG A 99 3.22 -13.13 1.84
C ARG A 99 3.25 -14.13 3.00
N GLU A 100 4.39 -14.75 3.30
CA GLU A 100 4.53 -15.73 4.37
C GLU A 100 4.80 -15.10 5.75
N ALA A 101 5.49 -13.96 5.80
CA ALA A 101 5.89 -13.37 7.08
C ALA A 101 4.75 -12.69 7.85
N ASP A 102 4.85 -12.58 9.17
CA ASP A 102 3.97 -11.73 9.99
C ASP A 102 4.54 -10.30 10.14
N PHE A 103 5.87 -10.20 10.11
CA PHE A 103 6.64 -8.96 10.27
C PHE A 103 7.79 -8.91 9.29
N GLY A 104 8.21 -7.70 8.91
CA GLY A 104 9.43 -7.49 8.15
C GLY A 104 10.50 -6.69 8.87
N PHE A 105 11.75 -7.05 8.62
CA PHE A 105 12.92 -6.30 9.05
C PHE A 105 13.87 -6.11 7.86
N MET A 106 14.01 -4.86 7.41
CA MET A 106 14.76 -4.47 6.23
C MET A 106 16.00 -3.67 6.64
N ILE A 107 17.18 -4.12 6.20
CA ILE A 107 18.46 -3.47 6.51
C ILE A 107 18.92 -2.69 5.28
N TRP A 108 18.95 -1.36 5.37
CA TRP A 108 18.98 -0.47 4.21
C TRP A 108 20.20 0.46 4.20
N ASP A 109 20.81 0.59 3.01
CA ASP A 109 22.00 1.42 2.78
C ASP A 109 21.68 2.87 2.40
N GLY A 110 20.41 3.25 2.44
CA GLY A 110 19.93 4.57 2.00
C GLY A 110 19.72 4.68 0.48
N LYS A 111 20.00 3.62 -0.30
CA LYS A 111 20.03 3.69 -1.77
C LYS A 111 19.29 2.55 -2.46
N SER A 112 19.24 1.36 -1.87
CA SER A 112 18.68 0.16 -2.49
C SER A 112 17.16 0.27 -2.71
N PRO A 113 16.67 0.31 -3.96
CA PRO A 113 15.23 0.35 -4.25
C PRO A 113 14.54 -0.96 -3.88
N GLY A 114 15.20 -2.10 -4.12
CA GLY A 114 14.64 -3.42 -3.83
C GLY A 114 14.33 -3.62 -2.34
N THR A 115 15.18 -3.07 -1.47
CA THR A 115 14.95 -3.12 -0.01
C THR A 115 13.73 -2.30 0.40
N VAL A 116 13.53 -1.12 -0.19
CA VAL A 116 12.35 -0.28 0.05
C VAL A 116 11.07 -0.90 -0.55
N LEU A 117 11.17 -1.58 -1.69
CA LEU A 117 10.04 -2.35 -2.26
C LEU A 117 9.61 -3.51 -1.38
N ASN A 118 10.53 -4.14 -0.65
CA ASN A 118 10.15 -5.18 0.31
C ASN A 118 9.32 -4.62 1.46
N VAL A 119 9.59 -3.40 1.92
CA VAL A 119 8.73 -2.69 2.89
C VAL A 119 7.34 -2.48 2.29
N LEU A 120 7.25 -1.99 1.05
CA LEU A 120 5.98 -1.80 0.35
C LEU A 120 5.17 -3.10 0.29
N ARG A 121 5.78 -4.20 -0.13
CA ARG A 121 5.12 -5.52 -0.25
C ARG A 121 4.52 -5.99 1.08
N LEU A 122 5.24 -5.78 2.18
CA LEU A 122 4.75 -6.13 3.52
C LEU A 122 3.54 -5.28 3.92
N ILE A 123 3.61 -3.96 3.74
CA ILE A 123 2.51 -3.06 4.08
C ILE A 123 1.27 -3.38 3.24
N LYS A 124 1.45 -3.63 1.94
CA LYS A 124 0.37 -4.06 1.04
C LYS A 124 -0.30 -5.35 1.50
N ALA A 125 0.45 -6.24 2.14
CA ALA A 125 -0.07 -7.47 2.74
C ALA A 125 -0.61 -7.27 4.16
N GLY A 126 -0.76 -6.02 4.64
CA GLY A 126 -1.27 -5.68 5.97
C GLY A 126 -0.26 -5.89 7.10
N LYS A 127 1.03 -6.02 6.79
CA LYS A 127 2.08 -6.42 7.74
C LYS A 127 2.93 -5.24 8.18
N LYS A 128 3.42 -5.32 9.41
CA LYS A 128 4.32 -4.30 9.97
C LYS A 128 5.74 -4.54 9.46
N ALA A 129 6.42 -3.47 9.08
CA ALA A 129 7.78 -3.52 8.57
C ALA A 129 8.68 -2.50 9.28
N VAL A 130 9.89 -2.90 9.64
CA VAL A 130 10.92 -2.01 10.17
C VAL A 130 12.02 -1.87 9.13
N LEU A 131 12.35 -0.64 8.75
CA LEU A 131 13.48 -0.30 7.88
C LEU A 131 14.58 0.34 8.72
N LEU A 132 15.71 -0.34 8.87
CA LEU A 132 16.90 0.22 9.51
C LEU A 132 17.76 0.91 8.46
N ASN A 133 17.81 2.25 8.51
CA ASN A 133 18.76 3.03 7.73
C ASN A 133 20.15 2.94 8.40
N VAL A 134 21.07 2.19 7.79
CA VAL A 134 22.40 1.92 8.35
C VAL A 134 23.27 3.20 8.43
N PRO A 135 23.36 4.02 7.37
CA PRO A 135 24.04 5.32 7.45
C PRO A 135 23.55 6.22 8.59
N GLU A 136 22.24 6.33 8.78
CA GLU A 136 21.64 7.22 9.78
C GLU A 136 21.46 6.57 11.17
N LYS A 137 21.70 5.25 11.28
CA LYS A 137 21.44 4.44 12.49
C LYS A 137 20.02 4.61 13.05
N SER A 138 19.07 4.91 12.16
CA SER A 138 17.69 5.25 12.52
C SER A 138 16.72 4.20 11.96
N PRO A 139 15.93 3.53 12.82
CA PRO A 139 14.88 2.64 12.35
C PRO A 139 13.58 3.41 12.10
N VAL A 140 12.96 3.18 10.94
CA VAL A 140 11.61 3.65 10.61
C VAL A 140 10.66 2.46 10.64
N THR A 141 9.53 2.60 11.34
CA THR A 141 8.50 1.56 11.40
C THR A 141 7.31 1.95 10.53
N PHE A 142 6.85 1.00 9.73
CA PHE A 142 5.72 1.15 8.84
C PHE A 142 4.60 0.17 9.18
N LYS A 143 3.38 0.69 9.16
CA LYS A 143 2.13 -0.04 9.39
C LYS A 143 1.11 0.22 8.30
N THR A 144 1.17 1.37 7.63
CA THR A 144 0.20 1.81 6.63
C THR A 144 0.87 2.35 5.36
N GLY A 145 0.13 2.37 4.26
CA GLY A 145 0.59 2.94 2.99
C GLY A 145 0.95 4.42 3.11
N GLU A 146 0.18 5.19 3.90
CA GLU A 146 0.44 6.61 4.15
C GLU A 146 1.83 6.88 4.75
N GLN A 147 2.25 6.05 5.72
CA GLN A 147 3.59 6.17 6.33
C GLN A 147 4.68 5.90 5.30
N TRP A 148 4.46 4.95 4.39
CA TRP A 148 5.38 4.65 3.31
C TRP A 148 5.42 5.79 2.28
N SER A 149 4.28 6.35 1.89
CA SER A 149 4.21 7.50 0.97
C SER A 149 4.92 8.72 1.55
N ALA A 150 4.71 9.02 2.83
CA ALA A 150 5.38 10.11 3.53
C ALA A 150 6.90 9.91 3.62
N PHE A 151 7.36 8.66 3.78
CA PHE A 151 8.79 8.32 3.70
C PHE A 151 9.32 8.49 2.27
N LEU A 152 8.59 8.01 1.27
CA LEU A 152 8.98 8.11 -0.14
C LEU A 152 9.10 9.57 -0.58
N ALA A 153 8.22 10.45 -0.11
CA ALA A 153 8.27 11.89 -0.42
C ALA A 153 9.57 12.58 0.04
N ARG A 154 10.24 12.04 1.07
CA ARG A 154 11.52 12.55 1.59
C ARG A 154 12.73 11.91 0.93
N CYS A 155 12.53 10.87 0.12
CA CYS A 155 13.60 10.19 -0.59
C CYS A 155 14.09 10.98 -1.81
N SER A 156 15.33 10.74 -2.22
CA SER A 156 15.90 11.35 -3.43
C SER A 156 15.06 11.05 -4.67
N ALA A 157 15.11 11.96 -5.65
CA ALA A 157 14.42 11.76 -6.94
C ALA A 157 14.87 10.46 -7.62
N ASP A 158 16.17 10.20 -7.66
CA ASP A 158 16.76 8.97 -8.23
C ASP A 158 16.20 7.70 -7.60
N LEU A 159 16.03 7.68 -6.27
CA LEU A 159 15.47 6.52 -5.58
C LEU A 159 13.99 6.32 -5.95
N ARG A 160 13.22 7.42 -6.01
CA ARG A 160 11.80 7.38 -6.40
C ARG A 160 11.63 6.88 -7.84
N GLU A 161 12.45 7.35 -8.77
CA GLU A 161 12.43 6.90 -10.17
C GLU A 161 12.81 5.42 -10.28
N ASN A 162 13.89 4.99 -9.64
CA ASN A 162 14.30 3.59 -9.62
C ASN A 162 13.26 2.66 -8.97
N LEU A 163 12.50 3.16 -7.99
CA LEU A 163 11.38 2.42 -7.42
C LEU A 163 10.25 2.29 -8.43
N ARG A 164 9.95 3.35 -9.19
CA ARG A 164 8.89 3.37 -10.21
C ARG A 164 9.16 2.34 -11.30
N ASP A 165 10.38 2.30 -11.81
CA ASP A 165 10.78 1.35 -12.87
C ASP A 165 10.75 -0.12 -12.42
N ARG A 166 10.89 -0.35 -11.11
CA ARG A 166 11.02 -1.68 -10.54
C ARG A 166 9.70 -2.21 -9.98
N ALA A 167 8.85 -1.40 -9.37
CA ALA A 167 7.57 -1.94 -8.93
C ALA A 167 6.66 -2.26 -10.11
N THR A 168 5.91 -3.35 -9.98
CA THR A 168 4.80 -3.68 -10.91
C THR A 168 3.68 -2.65 -10.78
N SER A 169 2.85 -2.52 -11.82
CA SER A 169 1.66 -1.66 -11.79
C SER A 169 0.80 -1.94 -10.55
N ASP A 170 0.54 -3.22 -10.25
CA ASP A 170 -0.19 -3.63 -9.05
C ASP A 170 0.51 -3.11 -7.77
N GLU A 171 1.83 -3.26 -7.64
CA GLU A 171 2.62 -2.75 -6.51
C GLU A 171 2.45 -1.23 -6.34
N TRP A 172 2.28 -0.47 -7.43
CA TRP A 172 1.99 0.96 -7.42
C TRP A 172 0.52 1.33 -7.25
N GLU A 173 -0.45 0.51 -7.66
CA GLU A 173 -1.89 0.85 -7.55
C GLU A 173 -2.36 1.09 -6.11
N ILE A 174 -1.57 0.65 -5.12
CA ILE A 174 -1.85 0.90 -3.70
C ILE A 174 -1.04 2.08 -3.13
N VAL A 175 -0.03 2.58 -3.85
CA VAL A 175 0.85 3.65 -3.33
C VAL A 175 1.29 4.69 -4.36
N ASP A 176 0.54 4.86 -5.44
CA ASP A 176 0.60 6.10 -6.20
C ASP A 176 -0.32 7.12 -5.51
N PRO A 177 0.23 8.17 -4.87
CA PRO A 177 -0.53 9.40 -4.83
C PRO A 177 -0.68 9.78 -6.29
N SER A 178 -1.87 9.56 -6.87
CA SER A 178 -2.34 10.37 -7.99
C SER A 178 -1.83 11.79 -7.75
N PRO A 179 -1.27 12.50 -8.74
CA PRO A 179 -0.96 13.90 -8.56
C PRO A 179 -2.26 14.57 -8.16
N GLN A 180 -2.47 14.73 -6.85
CA GLN A 180 -3.32 15.75 -6.31
C GLN A 180 -2.64 17.01 -6.81
N ALA A 181 -3.14 17.52 -7.93
CA ALA A 181 -3.24 18.95 -8.07
C ALA A 181 -3.78 19.42 -6.72
N ASP A 182 -2.92 20.15 -6.02
CA ASP A 182 -3.20 20.68 -4.70
C ASP A 182 -4.57 21.36 -4.79
N LEU A 183 -5.56 20.82 -4.06
CA LEU A 183 -6.93 21.34 -4.07
C LEU A 183 -6.97 22.81 -3.62
N LEU A 184 -5.85 23.31 -3.09
CA LEU A 184 -5.67 24.67 -2.57
C LEU A 184 -4.89 25.62 -3.50
N GLU A 185 -4.32 25.20 -4.64
CA GLU A 185 -3.69 26.14 -5.59
C GLU A 185 -4.57 26.52 -6.80
N THR A 186 -5.75 25.92 -6.95
CA THR A 186 -6.75 26.33 -7.96
C THR A 186 -7.99 27.00 -7.38
N VAL A 187 -7.87 27.61 -6.20
CA VAL A 187 -8.82 28.66 -5.80
C VAL A 187 -8.48 29.90 -6.63
N ARG A 188 -9.04 29.98 -7.85
CA ARG A 188 -9.24 31.29 -8.46
C ARG A 188 -10.10 32.08 -7.49
N LYS A 189 -9.50 33.13 -6.93
CA LYS A 189 -10.14 34.14 -6.10
C LYS A 189 -11.33 34.70 -6.90
N VAL A 190 -12.54 34.28 -6.57
CA VAL A 190 -13.75 34.99 -7.00
C VAL A 190 -14.03 36.00 -5.90
N GLU A 191 -13.79 37.26 -6.22
CA GLU A 191 -14.23 38.37 -5.38
C GLU A 191 -15.77 38.47 -5.40
N PRO A 192 -16.40 38.86 -4.29
CA PRO A 192 -17.84 38.86 -4.17
C PRO A 192 -18.42 40.01 -5.01
N THR A 193 -19.21 39.68 -6.03
CA THR A 193 -20.09 40.66 -6.67
C THR A 193 -21.53 40.38 -6.28
N GLU A 194 -22.14 41.43 -5.75
CA GLU A 194 -23.51 41.53 -5.31
C GLU A 194 -24.53 41.34 -6.45
N ASP A 195 -25.69 40.82 -6.03
CA ASP A 195 -27.04 41.08 -6.53
C ASP A 195 -27.64 40.33 -7.76
N SER A 196 -28.83 39.76 -7.47
CA SER A 196 -29.99 39.44 -8.35
C SER A 196 -29.99 38.22 -9.31
N PRO A 197 -31.17 37.68 -9.67
CA PRO A 197 -32.23 37.12 -8.83
C PRO A 197 -32.46 35.62 -9.12
N THR A 198 -33.08 34.94 -8.16
CA THR A 198 -33.54 33.54 -8.24
C THR A 198 -34.44 33.29 -9.44
N LYS A 199 -33.94 32.56 -10.43
CA LYS A 199 -34.79 31.90 -11.43
C LYS A 199 -35.10 30.49 -10.92
N GLU A 200 -36.25 30.35 -10.27
CA GLU A 200 -36.92 29.08 -10.05
C GLU A 200 -37.02 28.35 -11.40
N LEU A 201 -36.28 27.25 -11.53
CA LEU A 201 -36.47 26.27 -12.59
C LEU A 201 -37.31 25.13 -12.01
N ALA A 202 -38.38 24.84 -12.74
CA ALA A 202 -39.41 23.86 -12.44
C ALA A 202 -38.85 22.45 -12.16
N PRO A 203 -39.60 21.61 -11.41
CA PRO A 203 -39.11 20.37 -10.86
C PRO A 203 -39.25 19.22 -11.85
N GLU A 204 -38.46 19.16 -12.92
CA GLU A 204 -38.09 17.91 -13.61
C GLU A 204 -36.68 18.04 -14.19
N GLU A 205 -35.85 17.00 -14.04
CA GLU A 205 -34.44 16.89 -14.47
C GLU A 205 -33.31 17.44 -13.57
N ASN A 206 -33.30 17.13 -12.26
CA ASN A 206 -32.04 17.09 -11.52
C ASN A 206 -31.94 15.89 -10.56
N PRO A 207 -31.09 14.88 -10.85
CA PRO A 207 -30.91 13.69 -10.00
C PRO A 207 -30.35 13.96 -8.59
N ALA A 208 -29.96 15.20 -8.27
CA ALA A 208 -29.54 15.59 -6.91
C ALA A 208 -30.65 15.45 -5.85
N ALA A 209 -31.90 15.24 -6.27
CA ALA A 209 -33.08 15.27 -5.40
C ALA A 209 -33.32 14.05 -4.48
N ASN A 210 -32.44 13.05 -4.38
CA ASN A 210 -32.71 11.96 -3.41
C ASN A 210 -31.53 11.36 -2.63
N VAL A 211 -30.31 11.87 -2.79
CA VAL A 211 -29.19 11.46 -1.91
C VAL A 211 -29.19 12.25 -0.60
N ASN A 212 -29.47 13.55 -0.65
CA ASN A 212 -29.54 14.38 0.55
C ASN A 212 -30.74 14.01 1.43
N ALA A 213 -31.89 13.69 0.83
CA ALA A 213 -33.07 13.21 1.56
C ALA A 213 -32.81 11.85 2.24
N ALA A 214 -32.16 10.92 1.53
CA ALA A 214 -31.78 9.62 2.09
C ALA A 214 -30.69 9.73 3.16
N LEU A 215 -29.76 10.69 3.03
CA LEU A 215 -28.78 10.97 4.07
C LEU A 215 -29.44 11.58 5.33
N ALA A 216 -30.42 12.47 5.14
CA ALA A 216 -31.15 13.12 6.22
C ALA A 216 -32.08 12.16 7.00
N SER A 217 -32.53 11.05 6.40
CA SER A 217 -33.34 10.05 7.09
C SER A 217 -32.55 9.24 8.11
N GLY A 218 -31.21 9.29 8.07
CA GLY A 218 -30.33 8.48 8.92
C GLY A 218 -30.31 6.99 8.57
N ASP A 219 -30.97 6.58 7.48
CA ASP A 219 -31.00 5.20 7.02
C ASP A 219 -29.88 4.96 5.98
N ALA A 220 -28.84 4.25 6.41
CA ALA A 220 -27.71 3.93 5.57
C ALA A 220 -28.10 3.15 4.31
N SER A 221 -29.10 2.27 4.38
CA SER A 221 -29.52 1.44 3.25
C SER A 221 -30.17 2.28 2.16
N LEU A 222 -31.02 3.24 2.55
CA LEU A 222 -31.63 4.20 1.62
C LEU A 222 -30.57 5.10 0.99
N PHE A 223 -29.58 5.54 1.78
CA PHE A 223 -28.48 6.36 1.27
C PHE A 223 -27.61 5.60 0.25
N ILE A 224 -27.26 4.35 0.54
CA ILE A 224 -26.48 3.49 -0.36
C ILE A 224 -27.25 3.20 -1.66
N ASP A 225 -28.55 2.92 -1.58
CA ASP A 225 -29.39 2.70 -2.77
C ASP A 225 -29.48 3.96 -3.63
N ALA A 226 -29.66 5.14 -3.02
CA ALA A 226 -29.69 6.41 -3.72
C ALA A 226 -28.36 6.71 -4.44
N LEU A 227 -27.22 6.47 -3.76
CA LEU A 227 -25.89 6.56 -4.38
C LEU A 227 -25.72 5.55 -5.53
N GLY A 228 -26.21 4.32 -5.36
CA GLY A 228 -26.15 3.28 -6.39
C GLY A 228 -26.95 3.64 -7.65
N ARG A 229 -28.11 4.29 -7.50
CA ARG A 229 -28.90 4.80 -8.64
C ARG A 229 -28.17 5.91 -9.38
N LEU A 230 -27.60 6.89 -8.66
CA LEU A 230 -26.79 7.95 -9.28
C LEU A 230 -25.55 7.39 -9.98
N ALA A 231 -24.86 6.45 -9.35
CA ALA A 231 -23.69 5.78 -9.92
C ALA A 231 -24.00 5.08 -11.26
N ARG A 232 -25.17 4.47 -11.40
CA ARG A 232 -25.62 3.83 -12.66
C ARG A 232 -26.05 4.86 -13.71
N ALA A 233 -26.65 5.97 -13.29
CA ALA A 233 -27.15 7.03 -14.16
C ALA A 233 -26.07 8.01 -14.66
N LYS A 234 -24.89 8.04 -14.02
CA LYS A 234 -23.74 8.86 -14.45
C LYS A 234 -23.39 8.58 -15.91
N LYS A 235 -22.96 9.61 -16.65
CA LYS A 235 -22.44 9.48 -18.02
C LYS A 235 -21.25 8.49 -18.05
N GLY A 236 -21.37 7.43 -18.85
CA GLY A 236 -20.40 6.32 -18.89
C GLY A 236 -20.63 5.22 -17.83
N GLY A 237 -21.63 5.39 -16.98
CA GLY A 237 -22.13 4.44 -16.00
C GLY A 237 -21.06 3.91 -15.04
N MET A 238 -21.27 2.67 -14.62
CA MET A 238 -20.37 1.98 -13.66
C MET A 238 -18.97 1.73 -14.21
N THR A 239 -18.79 1.66 -15.54
CA THR A 239 -17.47 1.49 -16.16
C THR A 239 -16.62 2.74 -15.99
N GLN A 240 -17.20 3.92 -16.25
CA GLN A 240 -16.51 5.18 -16.04
C GLN A 240 -16.29 5.46 -14.55
N LEU A 241 -17.27 5.12 -13.71
CA LEU A 241 -17.13 5.25 -12.26
C LEU A 241 -16.01 4.37 -11.70
N ALA A 242 -15.87 3.13 -12.17
CA ALA A 242 -14.75 2.25 -11.81
C ALA A 242 -13.40 2.89 -12.12
N LYS A 243 -13.29 3.51 -13.30
CA LYS A 243 -12.07 4.19 -13.74
C LYS A 243 -11.75 5.42 -12.89
N GLU A 244 -12.75 6.23 -12.56
CA GLU A 244 -12.57 7.46 -11.76
C GLU A 244 -12.31 7.16 -10.27
N THR A 245 -12.94 6.11 -9.73
CA THR A 245 -12.79 5.72 -8.31
C THR A 245 -11.59 4.80 -8.06
N GLY A 246 -11.03 4.18 -9.11
CA GLY A 246 -10.00 3.15 -9.01
C GLY A 246 -10.51 1.84 -8.38
N LEU A 247 -11.83 1.61 -8.37
CA LEU A 247 -12.46 0.42 -7.80
C LEU A 247 -12.92 -0.53 -8.92
N ALA A 248 -12.82 -1.84 -8.68
CA ALA A 248 -13.35 -2.83 -9.61
C ALA A 248 -14.86 -2.65 -9.80
N ARG A 249 -15.33 -2.77 -11.05
CA ARG A 249 -16.73 -2.54 -11.43
C ARG A 249 -17.66 -3.51 -10.69
N GLU A 250 -17.27 -4.77 -10.57
CA GLU A 250 -18.01 -5.81 -9.84
C GLU A 250 -18.11 -5.49 -8.34
N SER A 251 -17.04 -4.91 -7.77
CA SER A 251 -17.03 -4.46 -6.38
C SER A 251 -17.97 -3.27 -6.17
N LEU A 252 -18.02 -2.31 -7.10
CA LEU A 252 -18.97 -1.19 -7.07
C LEU A 252 -20.42 -1.67 -7.14
N TYR A 253 -20.73 -2.66 -7.99
CA TYR A 253 -22.07 -3.24 -8.07
C TYR A 253 -22.49 -3.94 -6.78
N ARG A 254 -21.56 -4.65 -6.13
CA ARG A 254 -21.81 -5.33 -4.85
C ARG A 254 -21.98 -4.32 -3.71
N ALA A 255 -21.12 -3.32 -3.66
CA ALA A 255 -21.07 -2.34 -2.59
C ALA A 255 -22.24 -1.34 -2.65
N LEU A 256 -22.72 -0.98 -3.85
CA LEU A 256 -23.87 -0.08 -4.07
C LEU A 256 -25.15 -0.85 -4.46
N GLY A 257 -25.20 -2.14 -4.13
CA GLY A 257 -26.35 -3.01 -4.33
C GLY A 257 -27.34 -2.93 -3.17
N LYS A 258 -28.48 -3.61 -3.32
CA LYS A 258 -29.59 -3.62 -2.34
C LYS A 258 -29.15 -4.05 -0.92
N ASP A 259 -28.20 -4.97 -0.83
CA ASP A 259 -27.64 -5.50 0.42
C ASP A 259 -26.17 -5.08 0.62
N GLY A 260 -25.75 -4.00 -0.06
CA GLY A 260 -24.39 -3.51 -0.01
C GLY A 260 -24.05 -2.88 1.34
N ASN A 261 -22.83 -3.14 1.82
CA ASN A 261 -22.27 -2.46 3.00
C ASN A 261 -20.90 -1.86 2.65
N PRO A 262 -20.86 -0.74 1.91
CA PRO A 262 -19.62 -0.10 1.51
C PRO A 262 -18.92 0.51 2.73
N GLU A 263 -17.60 0.35 2.80
CA GLU A 263 -16.79 1.13 3.75
C GLU A 263 -16.92 2.63 3.45
N LEU A 264 -16.81 3.48 4.49
CA LEU A 264 -16.91 4.93 4.35
C LEU A 264 -15.97 5.49 3.28
N ILE A 265 -14.77 4.91 3.13
CA ILE A 265 -13.82 5.32 2.08
C ILE A 265 -14.37 5.07 0.67
N THR A 266 -15.14 4.01 0.47
CA THR A 266 -15.81 3.71 -0.80
C THR A 266 -16.91 4.74 -1.07
N ILE A 267 -17.68 5.08 -0.03
CA ILE A 267 -18.72 6.12 -0.12
C ILE A 267 -18.12 7.46 -0.54
N LEU A 268 -17.03 7.90 0.10
CA LEU A 268 -16.39 9.19 -0.21
C LEU A 268 -15.83 9.23 -1.63
N LYS A 269 -15.20 8.14 -2.10
CA LYS A 269 -14.73 8.01 -3.49
C LYS A 269 -15.87 8.10 -4.50
N VAL A 270 -16.97 7.41 -4.23
CA VAL A 270 -18.16 7.42 -5.11
C VAL A 270 -18.81 8.81 -5.14
N ILE A 271 -18.97 9.46 -3.99
CA ILE A 271 -19.49 10.84 -3.88
C ILE A 271 -18.65 11.80 -4.73
N SER A 272 -17.33 11.78 -4.55
CA SER A 272 -16.41 12.64 -5.30
C SER A 272 -16.45 12.36 -6.81
N ALA A 273 -16.44 11.08 -7.22
CA ALA A 273 -16.54 10.72 -8.64
C ALA A 273 -17.90 11.06 -9.26
N LEU A 274 -18.97 11.14 -8.46
CA LEU A 274 -20.27 11.64 -8.90
C LEU A 274 -20.35 13.18 -8.97
N GLY A 275 -19.28 13.89 -8.60
CA GLY A 275 -19.26 15.35 -8.54
C GLY A 275 -20.07 15.91 -7.35
N LEU A 276 -20.28 15.08 -6.33
CA LEU A 276 -20.98 15.45 -5.11
C LEU A 276 -19.97 15.80 -4.00
N THR A 277 -20.42 16.62 -3.05
CA THR A 277 -19.67 16.98 -1.85
C THR A 277 -20.48 16.58 -0.63
N LEU A 278 -19.82 16.00 0.37
CA LEU A 278 -20.44 15.69 1.65
C LEU A 278 -20.06 16.78 2.66
N GLU A 279 -21.06 17.40 3.27
CA GLU A 279 -20.87 18.49 4.21
C GLU A 279 -21.47 18.13 5.57
N THR A 280 -20.80 18.56 6.64
CA THR A 280 -21.29 18.42 8.01
C THR A 280 -21.82 19.77 8.50
N LYS A 281 -22.99 19.78 9.13
CA LYS A 281 -23.53 20.94 9.84
C LYS A 281 -23.69 20.61 11.31
N MET A 282 -23.42 21.58 12.19
CA MET A 282 -23.75 21.42 13.60
C MET A 282 -25.26 21.30 13.75
N GLN A 283 -25.74 20.22 14.37
CA GLN A 283 -27.12 20.13 14.82
C GLN A 283 -27.28 21.03 16.05
N THR A 284 -27.93 22.18 15.85
CA THR A 284 -28.45 22.96 16.96
C THR A 284 -29.69 22.23 17.47
N ASN A 285 -29.53 21.47 18.54
CA ASN A 285 -30.67 20.91 19.27
C ASN A 285 -31.38 22.09 19.96
N ALA A 286 -32.55 22.46 19.46
CA ALA A 286 -33.51 23.34 20.14
C ALA A 286 -34.49 22.49 20.93
#